data_AF-A0A5K3FG22-F1
#
_entry.id   AF-A0A5K3FG22-F1
#
_cell.length_a   1.000
_cell.length_b   1.000
_cell.length_c   1.000
_cell.angle_alpha   90.00
_cell.angle_beta   90.00
_cell.angle_gamma   90.00
#
_symmetry.space_group_name_H-M   'P 1'
#
loop_
_entity.id
_entity.type
_entity.pdbx_description
1 polymer ?
#
loop_
_entity_poly.entity_id
_entity_poly.type
_entity_poly.pdbx_seq_one_letter_code
_entity_poly.pdbx_strand_id
1 'polypeptide(L)'
;MQELKYSDDLAGKANKYVAGCKATKPNTESEADYAGLGMTTLTNPGDDLKKAILDTYNDEGKNYDYGSNNCSGTCDNYKQAVWANTTEVGCAKNECP
;
A
#
# COMPACT_ATOMS: atom_id res chain seq x y z
N MET A 1 3.57 -14.61 -10.22
CA MET A 1 2.70 -13.63 -9.53
C MET A 1 1.44 -14.40 -9.15
N GLN A 2 1.05 -14.37 -7.89
CA GLN A 2 -0.17 -15.03 -7.43
C GLN A 2 -1.37 -14.10 -7.62
N GLU A 3 -2.55 -14.67 -7.82
CA GLU A 3 -3.79 -13.89 -7.84
C GLU A 3 -4.04 -13.32 -6.43
N LEU A 4 -4.25 -12.01 -6.34
CA LEU A 4 -4.56 -11.34 -5.09
C LEU A 4 -6.04 -11.53 -4.74
N LYS A 5 -6.30 -12.01 -3.52
CA LYS A 5 -7.65 -12.08 -2.96
C LYS A 5 -7.90 -10.87 -2.05
N TYR A 6 -9.16 -10.45 -1.98
CA TYR A 6 -9.54 -9.45 -0.99
C TYR A 6 -9.67 -10.12 0.38
N SER A 7 -9.11 -9.49 1.42
CA SER A 7 -9.15 -9.96 2.80
C SER A 7 -9.82 -8.92 3.70
N ASP A 8 -10.95 -9.30 4.29
CA ASP A 8 -11.68 -8.47 5.24
C ASP A 8 -10.85 -8.21 6.52
N ASP A 9 -9.99 -9.16 6.91
CA ASP A 9 -9.06 -8.99 8.03
C ASP A 9 -8.03 -7.88 7.75
N LEU A 10 -7.46 -7.87 6.54
CA LEU A 10 -6.56 -6.79 6.12
C LEU A 10 -7.30 -5.46 5.97
N ALA A 11 -8.55 -5.47 5.50
CA ALA A 11 -9.38 -4.27 5.45
C ALA A 11 -9.69 -3.72 6.84
N GLY A 12 -9.95 -4.59 7.82
CA GLY A 12 -10.14 -4.23 9.23
C GLY A 12 -8.89 -3.60 9.84
N LYS A 13 -7.71 -4.18 9.57
CA LYS A 13 -6.41 -3.59 9.98
C LYS A 13 -6.16 -2.25 9.30
N ALA A 14 -6.44 -2.12 8.01
CA ALA A 14 -6.32 -0.85 7.29
C ALA A 14 -7.25 0.21 7.89
N ASN A 15 -8.51 -0.13 8.18
CA ASN A 15 -9.48 0.76 8.84
C ASN A 15 -8.97 1.23 10.21
N LYS A 16 -8.45 0.31 11.04
CA LYS A 16 -7.83 0.65 12.33
C LYS A 16 -6.67 1.64 12.16
N TYR A 17 -5.86 1.46 11.11
CA TYR A 17 -4.74 2.35 10.84
C TYR A 17 -5.19 3.77 10.44
N VAL A 18 -6.07 3.87 9.43
CA VAL A 18 -6.50 5.18 8.89
C VAL A 18 -7.32 5.98 9.90
N ALA A 19 -7.99 5.33 10.85
CA ALA A 19 -8.66 5.98 11.98
C ALA A 19 -7.69 6.75 12.89
N GLY A 20 -6.40 6.39 12.89
CA GLY A 20 -5.35 7.12 13.63
C GLY A 20 -4.89 8.41 12.95
N CYS A 21 -5.35 8.71 11.73
CA CYS A 21 -5.03 9.93 10.98
C CYS A 21 -3.52 10.26 10.91
N LYS A 22 -2.69 9.23 10.77
CA LYS A 22 -1.24 9.37 10.62
C LYS A 22 -0.88 9.50 9.14
N ALA A 23 -0.01 10.46 8.81
CA ALA A 23 0.52 10.65 7.46
C ALA A 23 1.70 9.73 7.09
N THR A 24 2.12 8.87 8.01
CA THR A 24 3.25 7.93 7.83
C THR A 24 2.74 6.52 7.56
N LYS A 25 3.64 5.59 7.20
CA LYS A 25 3.37 4.14 7.24
C LYS A 25 3.52 3.61 8.69
N PRO A 26 2.87 2.50 9.03
CA PRO A 26 3.03 1.86 10.34
C PRO A 26 4.46 1.38 10.47
N ASN A 27 4.99 1.47 11.70
CA ASN A 27 6.26 0.84 11.99
C ASN A 27 6.02 -0.66 12.24
N THR A 28 6.39 -1.50 11.29
CA THR A 28 6.16 -2.94 11.36
C THR A 28 7.01 -3.66 12.42
N GLU A 29 8.01 -3.00 13.01
CA GLU A 29 8.82 -3.54 14.11
C GLU A 29 8.21 -3.27 15.48
N SER A 30 7.58 -2.11 15.66
CA SER A 30 6.99 -1.71 16.95
C SER A 30 5.48 -1.85 17.03
N GLU A 31 4.78 -1.92 15.89
CA GLU A 31 3.33 -2.11 15.81
C GLU A 31 3.00 -3.55 15.39
N ALA A 32 2.90 -4.44 16.39
CA ALA A 32 2.72 -5.89 16.18
C ALA A 32 1.54 -6.28 15.27
N ASP A 33 0.47 -5.47 15.23
CA ASP A 33 -0.68 -5.69 14.36
C ASP A 33 -0.33 -5.61 12.86
N TYR A 34 0.77 -4.96 12.51
CA TYR A 34 1.24 -4.75 11.14
C TYR A 34 2.57 -5.46 10.84
N ALA A 35 3.09 -6.24 11.78
CA ALA A 35 4.33 -7.00 11.59
C ALA A 35 4.22 -7.92 10.37
N GLY A 36 5.18 -7.80 9.44
CA GLY A 36 5.22 -8.59 8.21
C GLY A 36 4.21 -8.17 7.13
N LEU A 37 3.42 -7.12 7.34
CA LEU A 37 2.48 -6.60 6.34
C LEU A 37 3.11 -5.48 5.52
N GLY A 38 2.89 -5.52 4.21
CA GLY A 38 3.18 -4.40 3.32
C GLY A 38 2.00 -3.41 3.29
N MET A 39 2.29 -2.12 3.16
CA MET A 39 1.24 -1.10 3.07
C MET A 39 1.59 0.07 2.15
N THR A 40 0.58 0.51 1.40
CA THR A 40 0.57 1.77 0.64
C THR A 40 -0.36 2.75 1.37
N THR A 41 0.14 3.95 1.65
CA THR A 41 -0.61 5.01 2.32
C THR A 41 -0.66 6.22 1.43
N LEU A 42 -1.85 6.78 1.23
CA LEU A 42 -2.08 7.99 0.44
C LEU A 42 -2.73 9.04 1.31
N THR A 43 -2.21 10.26 1.24
CA THR A 43 -2.83 11.44 1.85
C THR A 43 -3.62 12.16 0.77
N ASN A 44 -4.87 12.50 1.05
CA ASN A 44 -5.79 13.16 0.11
C ASN A 44 -5.95 12.42 -1.23
N PRO A 45 -6.32 11.12 -1.26
CA PRO A 45 -6.48 10.36 -2.50
C PRO A 45 -7.71 10.78 -3.33
N GLY A 46 -8.52 11.74 -2.85
CA GLY A 46 -9.80 12.11 -3.46
C GLY A 46 -10.89 11.07 -3.21
N ASP A 47 -11.91 11.09 -4.07
CA ASP A 47 -13.10 10.25 -3.91
C ASP A 47 -12.85 8.80 -4.34
N ASP A 48 -12.21 8.61 -5.49
CA ASP A 48 -11.88 7.30 -6.04
C ASP A 48 -10.52 6.78 -5.54
N LEU A 49 -10.57 6.10 -4.40
CA LEU A 49 -9.39 5.47 -3.79
C LEU A 49 -8.71 4.47 -4.73
N LYS A 50 -9.49 3.69 -5.48
CA LYS A 50 -8.93 2.64 -6.37
C LYS A 50 -8.11 3.29 -7.47
N LYS A 51 -8.66 4.31 -8.11
CA LYS A 51 -7.95 5.06 -9.14
C LYS A 51 -6.68 5.71 -8.59
N ALA A 52 -6.75 6.36 -7.44
CA ALA A 52 -5.60 7.02 -6.82
C ALA A 52 -4.45 6.04 -6.52
N ILE A 53 -4.78 4.84 -6.02
CA ILE A 53 -3.81 3.77 -5.77
C ILE A 53 -3.18 3.29 -7.08
N LEU A 54 -3.99 3.01 -8.10
CA LEU A 54 -3.48 2.55 -9.40
C LEU A 54 -2.59 3.60 -10.08
N ASP A 55 -2.98 4.87 -10.02
CA ASP A 55 -2.18 5.97 -10.56
C ASP A 55 -0.82 6.05 -9.85
N THR A 56 -0.80 5.94 -8.51
CA THR A 56 0.43 5.90 -7.72
C THR A 56 1.34 4.74 -8.16
N TYR A 57 0.80 3.54 -8.31
CA TYR A 57 1.57 2.38 -8.77
C TYR A 57 2.10 2.58 -10.19
N ASN A 58 1.30 3.14 -11.09
CA ASN A 58 1.71 3.38 -12.47
C ASN A 58 2.82 4.43 -12.55
N ASP A 59 2.75 5.50 -11.75
CA ASP A 59 3.76 6.54 -11.74
C ASP A 59 5.08 6.06 -11.15
N GLU A 60 5.03 5.29 -10.07
CA GLU A 60 6.21 4.64 -9.49
C GLU A 60 6.79 3.55 -10.39
N GLY A 61 5.95 2.80 -11.11
CA GLY A 61 6.38 1.77 -12.06
C GLY A 61 7.23 2.32 -13.20
N LYS A 62 7.02 3.58 -13.61
CA LYS A 62 7.85 4.26 -14.62
C LYS A 62 9.29 4.50 -14.14
N ASN A 63 9.50 4.55 -12.82
CA ASN A 63 10.81 4.77 -12.22
C ASN A 63 11.56 3.45 -11.93
N TYR A 64 10.90 2.29 -12.10
CA TYR A 64 11.46 1.00 -11.74
C TYR A 64 11.99 0.25 -12.96
N ASP A 65 13.30 -0.02 -12.96
CA ASP A 65 13.93 -0.90 -13.94
C ASP A 65 13.95 -2.33 -13.39
N TYR A 66 13.12 -3.19 -13.98
CA TYR A 66 13.01 -4.60 -13.61
C TYR A 66 14.30 -5.38 -13.85
N GLY A 67 15.05 -5.08 -14.91
CA GLY A 67 16.24 -5.83 -15.30
C GLY A 67 17.40 -5.64 -14.34
N SER A 68 17.56 -4.42 -13.82
CA SER A 68 18.59 -4.08 -12.83
C SER A 68 18.08 -4.08 -11.38
N ASN A 69 16.77 -4.25 -11.16
CA ASN A 69 16.10 -4.07 -9.87
C ASN A 69 16.40 -2.70 -9.22
N ASN A 70 16.68 -1.69 -10.06
CA ASN A 70 16.96 -0.34 -9.62
C ASN A 70 15.71 0.54 -9.73
N CYS A 71 15.66 1.54 -8.85
CA CYS A 71 14.65 2.58 -8.89
C CYS A 71 15.33 3.93 -9.10
N SER A 72 14.92 4.68 -10.11
CA SER A 72 15.43 6.03 -10.40
C SER A 72 14.76 7.14 -9.57
N GLY A 73 13.78 6.78 -8.73
CA GLY A 73 12.99 7.69 -7.91
C GLY A 73 12.35 6.95 -6.72
N THR A 74 11.04 7.13 -6.53
CA THR A 74 10.26 6.32 -5.58
C THR A 74 9.62 5.14 -6.33
N CYS A 75 9.74 3.93 -5.77
CA CYS A 75 9.13 2.71 -6.32
C CYS A 75 8.57 1.77 -5.25
N ASP A 76 8.55 2.15 -3.98
CA ASP A 76 8.23 1.23 -2.89
C ASP A 76 6.79 0.72 -2.95
N ASN A 77 5.86 1.57 -3.36
CA ASN A 77 4.45 1.20 -3.50
C ASN A 77 4.26 0.32 -4.74
N TYR A 78 4.93 0.64 -5.86
CA TYR A 78 4.91 -0.23 -7.03
C TYR A 78 5.50 -1.61 -6.74
N LYS A 79 6.67 -1.68 -6.08
CA LYS A 79 7.30 -2.94 -5.71
C LYS A 79 6.42 -3.78 -4.78
N GLN A 80 5.71 -3.14 -3.86
CA GLN A 80 4.72 -3.81 -3.02
C GLN A 80 3.55 -4.38 -3.85
N ALA A 81 3.05 -3.61 -4.82
CA ALA A 81 1.94 -4.02 -5.68
C ALA A 81 2.27 -5.25 -6.54
N VAL A 82 3.52 -5.36 -7.00
CA VAL A 82 3.98 -6.48 -7.85
C VAL A 82 4.72 -7.57 -7.08
N TRP A 83 4.67 -7.54 -5.74
CA TRP A 83 5.40 -8.48 -4.91
C TRP A 83 4.84 -9.91 -5.03
N ALA A 84 5.63 -10.82 -5.60
CA ALA A 84 5.16 -12.12 -6.05
C ALA A 84 4.58 -13.02 -4.93
N ASN A 85 5.01 -12.81 -3.68
CA ASN A 85 4.59 -13.59 -2.52
C ASN A 85 3.37 -13.01 -1.81
N THR A 86 2.89 -11.84 -2.21
CA THR A 86 1.67 -11.26 -1.66
C THR A 86 0.47 -12.00 -2.26
N THR A 87 -0.44 -12.46 -1.41
CA THR A 87 -1.63 -13.24 -1.81
C THR A 87 -2.94 -12.54 -1.51
N GLU A 88 -2.92 -11.53 -0.63
CA GLU A 88 -4.11 -10.87 -0.14
C GLU A 88 -3.92 -9.36 -0.04
N VAL A 89 -5.03 -8.62 -0.17
CA VAL A 89 -5.06 -7.16 -0.02
C VAL A 89 -6.33 -6.72 0.70
N GLY A 90 -6.24 -5.66 1.49
CA GLY A 90 -7.36 -4.99 2.12
C GLY A 90 -7.11 -3.48 2.15
N CYS A 91 -8.16 -2.69 1.94
CA CYS A 91 -8.06 -1.23 1.77
C CYS A 91 -9.07 -0.52 2.66
N ALA A 92 -8.71 0.69 3.09
CA ALA A 92 -9.56 1.56 3.89
C ALA A 92 -9.31 3.04 3.54
N LYS A 93 -10.31 3.88 3.78
CA LYS A 93 -10.22 5.34 3.71
C LYS A 93 -10.88 5.92 4.95
N ASN A 94 -10.26 6.94 5.55
CA ASN A 94 -10.85 7.71 6.64
C ASN A 94 -10.70 9.21 6.35
N GLU A 95 -11.70 9.99 6.74
CA GLU A 95 -11.62 11.44 6.72
C GLU A 95 -10.95 11.92 8.02
N CYS A 96 -9.93 12.76 7.87
CA CYS A 96 -9.15 13.30 8.99
C CYS A 96 -9.42 14.80 9.16
N PRO A 97 -9.53 15.30 10.41
CA PRO A 97 -9.78 16.71 10.70
C PRO A 97 -8.69 17.66 10.19
#